data_AF-A0A3N4REI3-F1
#
_entry.id   AF-A0A3N4REI3-F1
#
_cell.length_a   1.000
_cell.length_b   1.000
_cell.length_c   1.000
_cell.angle_alpha   90.00
_cell.angle_beta   90.00
_cell.angle_gamma   90.00
#
_symmetry.space_group_name_H-M   'P 1'
#
loop_
_entity.id
_entity.type
_entity.pdbx_description
1 polymer ?
#
loop_
_entity_poly.entity_id
_entity_poly.type
_entity_poly.pdbx_seq_one_letter_code
_entity_poly.pdbx_strand_id
1 'polypeptide(L)'
;MAAVETALKDIMGSIEGTIGVALVDYNSGMALGTVGGGSDLDLNVAAAGNTDVVRAKLRAMELLNLNEAIEDILISLSTQYHLIRPLTSRTGKGLFLYLALDRNRANLAMARHQLKKVEAELEV
;
A
#
# COMPACT_ATOMS: atom_id res chain seq x y z
N MET A 1 -7.75 12.91 -9.17
CA MET A 1 -6.36 12.79 -9.67
C MET A 1 -5.37 13.66 -8.89
N ALA A 2 -5.55 14.99 -8.80
CA ALA A 2 -4.63 15.85 -8.03
C ALA A 2 -4.52 15.47 -6.54
N ALA A 3 -5.65 15.13 -5.88
CA ALA A 3 -5.64 14.72 -4.46
C ALA A 3 -4.83 13.44 -4.21
N VAL A 4 -4.94 12.44 -5.10
CA VAL A 4 -4.17 11.19 -5.01
C VAL A 4 -2.67 11.46 -5.16
N GLU A 5 -2.28 12.26 -6.15
CA GLU A 5 -0.87 12.59 -6.36
C GLU A 5 -0.26 13.33 -5.16
N THR A 6 -0.98 14.30 -4.59
CA THR A 6 -0.55 15.00 -3.38
C THR A 6 -0.37 14.03 -2.21
N ALA A 7 -1.36 13.17 -1.94
CA ALA A 7 -1.27 12.20 -0.86
C ALA A 7 -0.08 11.23 -1.01
N LEU A 8 0.20 10.77 -2.23
CA LEU A 8 1.35 9.91 -2.50
C LEU A 8 2.69 10.65 -2.32
N LYS A 9 2.77 11.93 -2.70
CA LYS A 9 3.95 12.76 -2.42
C LYS A 9 4.13 13.02 -0.93
N ASP A 10 3.05 13.23 -0.20
CA ASP A 10 3.08 13.41 1.26
C ASP A 10 3.60 12.16 1.96
N ILE A 11 3.17 10.96 1.53
CA ILE A 11 3.72 9.69 2.01
C ILE A 11 5.22 9.62 1.72
N MET A 12 5.63 9.91 0.48
CA MET A 12 7.05 9.88 0.06
C MET A 12 7.93 10.81 0.90
N GLY A 13 7.42 11.99 1.27
CA GLY A 13 8.17 12.98 2.05
C GLY A 13 8.13 12.78 3.57
N SER A 14 7.08 12.12 4.09
CA SER A 14 6.86 12.00 5.55
C SER A 14 7.30 10.68 6.15
N ILE A 15 7.49 9.63 5.35
CA ILE A 15 7.93 8.32 5.81
C ILE A 15 9.39 8.08 5.39
N GLU A 16 10.28 8.10 6.38
CA GLU A 16 11.70 7.83 6.17
C GLU A 16 11.93 6.42 5.60
N GLY A 17 12.84 6.32 4.65
CA GLY A 17 13.18 5.06 3.99
C GLY A 17 12.23 4.66 2.87
N THR A 18 11.26 5.49 2.49
CA THR A 18 10.38 5.21 1.34
C THR A 18 11.19 5.08 0.05
N ILE A 19 11.00 3.94 -0.63
CA ILE A 19 11.52 3.67 -1.97
C ILE A 19 10.48 4.08 -3.01
N GLY A 20 9.22 3.69 -2.77
CA GLY A 20 8.11 4.06 -3.64
C GLY A 20 6.76 3.71 -3.04
N VAL A 21 5.74 4.40 -3.52
CA VAL A 21 4.36 4.26 -3.06
C VAL A 21 3.40 4.25 -4.24
N ALA A 22 2.34 3.45 -4.14
CA ALA A 22 1.28 3.39 -5.14
C ALA A 22 -0.11 3.31 -4.49
N LEU A 23 -1.11 3.91 -5.14
CA LEU A 23 -2.51 3.61 -4.89
C LEU A 23 -2.96 2.60 -5.94
N VAL A 24 -3.56 1.49 -5.53
CA VAL A 24 -3.85 0.35 -6.41
C VAL A 24 -5.31 -0.06 -6.29
N ASP A 25 -5.95 -0.36 -7.40
CA ASP A 25 -7.26 -1.02 -7.43
C ASP A 25 -7.08 -2.54 -7.39
N TYR A 26 -7.51 -3.20 -6.31
CA TYR A 26 -7.33 -4.65 -6.15
C TYR A 26 -8.23 -5.48 -7.08
N ASN A 27 -9.22 -4.88 -7.76
CA ASN A 27 -10.07 -5.58 -8.74
C ASN A 27 -9.41 -5.68 -10.12
N SER A 28 -8.56 -4.72 -10.48
CA SER A 28 -7.84 -4.70 -11.77
C SER A 28 -6.35 -4.99 -11.65
N GLY A 29 -5.76 -4.76 -10.48
CA GLY A 29 -4.31 -4.76 -10.29
C GLY A 29 -3.62 -3.49 -10.81
N MET A 30 -4.40 -2.49 -11.22
CA MET A 30 -3.90 -1.27 -11.82
C MET A 30 -3.46 -0.27 -10.74
N ALA A 31 -2.26 0.27 -10.88
CA ALA A 31 -1.85 1.42 -10.10
C ALA A 31 -2.57 2.68 -10.62
N LEU A 32 -3.38 3.30 -9.77
CA LEU A 32 -4.11 4.54 -10.06
C LEU A 32 -3.22 5.78 -9.91
N GLY A 33 -2.11 5.64 -9.18
CA GLY A 33 -1.07 6.65 -9.03
C GLY A 33 0.17 6.04 -8.37
N THR A 34 1.35 6.57 -8.72
CA THR A 34 2.64 6.09 -8.22
C THR A 34 3.59 7.26 -7.97
N VAL A 35 4.38 7.20 -6.90
CA VAL A 35 5.48 8.14 -6.63
C VAL A 35 6.69 7.35 -6.13
N GLY A 36 7.89 7.70 -6.62
CA GLY A 36 9.12 6.97 -6.32
C GLY A 36 9.29 5.74 -7.22
N GLY A 37 9.91 4.68 -6.68
CA GLY A 37 10.37 3.53 -7.46
C GLY A 37 11.74 3.80 -8.09
N GLY A 38 12.04 3.10 -9.18
CA GLY A 38 13.30 3.27 -9.91
C GLY A 38 13.58 2.08 -10.83
N SER A 39 14.82 1.98 -11.33
CA SER A 39 15.26 0.83 -12.15
C SER A 39 15.05 -0.51 -11.47
N ASP A 40 15.09 -0.52 -10.14
CA ASP A 40 15.09 -1.73 -9.32
C ASP A 40 13.69 -2.05 -8.78
N LEU A 41 12.69 -1.18 -8.99
CA LEU A 41 11.31 -1.38 -8.54
C LEU A 41 10.32 -0.67 -9.47
N ASP A 42 9.72 -1.46 -10.36
CA ASP A 42 8.56 -1.04 -11.15
C ASP A 42 7.29 -1.15 -10.28
N LEU A 43 6.70 0.00 -9.96
CA LEU A 43 5.53 0.08 -9.10
C LEU A 43 4.25 -0.46 -9.76
N ASN A 44 4.16 -0.49 -11.09
CA ASN A 44 3.01 -1.09 -11.78
C ASN A 44 3.07 -2.62 -11.69
N VAL A 45 4.27 -3.19 -11.87
CA VAL A 45 4.50 -4.64 -11.71
C VAL A 45 4.28 -5.04 -10.25
N ALA A 46 4.81 -4.26 -9.30
CA ALA A 46 4.60 -4.51 -7.88
C ALA A 46 3.12 -4.39 -7.48
N ALA A 47 2.37 -3.42 -8.03
CA ALA A 47 0.94 -3.27 -7.79
C ALA A 47 0.14 -4.51 -8.25
N ALA A 48 0.42 -5.01 -9.46
CA ALA A 48 -0.21 -6.22 -9.99
C ALA A 48 0.12 -7.45 -9.12
N GLY A 49 1.39 -7.66 -8.78
CA GLY A 49 1.81 -8.81 -7.94
C GLY A 49 1.22 -8.76 -6.53
N ASN A 50 1.19 -7.58 -5.90
CA ASN A 50 0.62 -7.42 -4.55
C ASN A 50 -0.91 -7.54 -4.53
N THR A 51 -1.57 -7.28 -5.66
CA THR A 51 -3.01 -7.53 -5.79
C THR A 51 -3.34 -9.01 -5.61
N ASP A 52 -2.51 -9.91 -6.14
CA ASP A 52 -2.69 -11.34 -5.96
C ASP A 52 -2.51 -11.77 -4.49
N VAL A 53 -1.58 -11.14 -3.76
CA VAL A 53 -1.39 -11.36 -2.32
C VAL A 53 -2.65 -10.96 -1.54
N VAL A 54 -3.19 -9.76 -1.81
CA VAL A 54 -4.41 -9.27 -1.16
C VAL A 54 -5.59 -10.21 -1.43
N ARG A 55 -5.79 -10.59 -2.70
CA ARG A 55 -6.87 -11.52 -3.09
C ARG A 55 -6.74 -12.88 -2.46
N ALA A 56 -5.53 -13.44 -2.44
CA ALA A 56 -5.28 -14.72 -1.80
C ALA A 56 -5.64 -14.67 -0.30
N LYS A 57 -5.28 -13.58 0.40
CA LYS A 57 -5.65 -13.42 1.81
C LYS A 57 -7.16 -13.25 2.01
N LEU A 58 -7.83 -12.44 1.19
CA LEU A 58 -9.28 -12.27 1.24
C LEU A 58 -10.01 -13.60 1.04
N ARG A 59 -9.60 -14.39 0.04
CA ARG A 59 -10.14 -15.74 -0.20
C ARG A 59 -9.90 -16.67 0.99
N ALA A 60 -8.72 -16.62 1.61
CA ALA A 60 -8.43 -17.41 2.80
C ALA A 60 -9.34 -17.03 3.98
N MET A 61 -9.62 -15.74 4.17
CA MET A 61 -10.54 -15.27 5.22
C MET A 61 -11.97 -15.77 4.99
N GLU A 62 -12.45 -15.75 3.74
CA GLU A 62 -13.75 -16.30 3.36
C GLU A 62 -13.83 -17.80 3.67
N LEU A 63 -12.84 -18.59 3.24
CA LEU A 63 -12.80 -20.04 3.50
C LEU A 63 -12.75 -20.39 4.99
N LEU A 64 -12.13 -19.54 5.80
CA LEU A 64 -12.03 -19.69 7.25
C LEU A 64 -13.22 -19.07 8.01
N ASN A 65 -14.18 -18.45 7.31
CA ASN A 65 -15.29 -17.69 7.90
C ASN A 65 -14.83 -16.62 8.92
N LEU A 66 -13.72 -15.93 8.63
CA LEU A 66 -13.23 -14.83 9.45
C LEU A 66 -14.04 -13.56 9.18
N ASN A 67 -14.78 -13.08 10.18
CA ASN A 67 -15.49 -11.80 10.12
C ASN A 67 -14.58 -10.64 10.58
N GLU A 68 -13.45 -10.50 9.89
CA GLU A 68 -12.43 -9.47 10.16
C GLU A 68 -12.11 -8.68 8.88
N ALA A 69 -11.36 -7.58 9.03
CA ALA A 69 -10.81 -6.83 7.92
C ALA A 69 -9.27 -6.88 7.97
N ILE A 70 -8.63 -6.81 6.81
CA ILE A 70 -7.17 -6.66 6.73
C ILE A 70 -6.82 -5.22 7.14
N GLU A 71 -6.13 -5.05 8.27
CA GLU A 71 -5.62 -3.73 8.68
C GLU A 71 -4.40 -3.32 7.86
N ASP A 72 -3.43 -4.22 7.75
CA ASP A 72 -2.32 -4.15 6.79
C ASP A 72 -1.73 -5.55 6.55
N ILE A 73 -0.93 -5.66 5.50
CA ILE A 73 -0.05 -6.80 5.23
C ILE A 73 1.39 -6.27 5.23
N LEU A 74 2.24 -6.85 6.06
CA LEU A 74 3.68 -6.61 6.04
C LEU A 74 4.39 -7.81 5.42
N ILE A 75 5.15 -7.56 4.36
CA ILE A 75 6.07 -8.53 3.77
C ILE A 75 7.50 -8.02 4.05
N SER A 76 8.31 -8.88 4.67
CA SER A 76 9.70 -8.57 4.99
C SER A 76 10.65 -9.30 4.05
N LEU A 77 11.40 -8.53 3.26
CA LEU A 77 12.48 -9.03 2.41
C LEU A 77 13.83 -8.82 3.09
N SER A 78 14.90 -9.33 2.47
CA SER A 78 16.26 -9.17 2.99
C SER A 78 16.67 -7.69 3.11
N THR A 79 16.28 -6.86 2.14
CA THR A 79 16.66 -5.43 2.07
C THR A 79 15.48 -4.45 2.13
N GLN A 80 14.24 -4.95 2.05
CA GLN A 80 13.06 -4.10 1.95
C GLN A 80 11.93 -4.56 2.87
N TYR A 81 11.11 -3.61 3.29
CA TYR A 81 9.77 -3.89 3.81
C TYR A 81 8.73 -3.45 2.80
N HIS A 82 7.67 -4.24 2.67
CA HIS A 82 6.54 -3.96 1.79
C HIS A 82 5.29 -3.93 2.66
N LEU A 83 4.63 -2.77 2.71
CA LEU A 83 3.37 -2.58 3.42
C LEU A 83 2.24 -2.42 2.43
N ILE A 84 1.17 -3.17 2.65
CA ILE A 84 -0.08 -3.06 1.90
C ILE A 84 -1.19 -2.69 2.87
N ARG A 85 -1.84 -1.55 2.65
CA ARG A 85 -2.92 -1.05 3.50
C ARG A 85 -4.19 -0.85 2.68
N PRO A 86 -5.21 -1.72 2.82
CA PRO A 86 -6.52 -1.49 2.24
C PRO A 86 -7.12 -0.17 2.74
N LEU A 87 -7.79 0.56 1.85
CA LEU A 87 -8.55 1.74 2.24
C LEU A 87 -9.87 1.29 2.88
N THR A 88 -10.23 1.93 3.99
CA THR A 88 -11.45 1.67 4.75
C THR A 88 -12.52 2.74 4.53
N SER A 89 -12.15 3.86 3.91
CA SER A 89 -13.09 4.93 3.54
C SER A 89 -14.14 4.42 2.53
N ARG A 90 -15.34 5.02 2.58
CA ARG A 90 -16.45 4.60 1.71
C ARG A 90 -16.11 4.75 0.22
N THR A 91 -15.36 5.79 -0.13
CA THR A 91 -14.90 6.10 -1.49
C THR A 91 -13.68 5.27 -1.89
N GLY A 92 -12.88 4.81 -0.93
CA GLY A 92 -11.69 3.97 -1.17
C GLY A 92 -11.96 2.47 -1.26
N LYS A 93 -13.21 2.01 -1.14
CA LYS A 93 -13.54 0.59 -1.22
C LYS A 93 -13.08 0.01 -2.56
N GLY A 94 -12.26 -1.03 -2.52
CA GLY A 94 -11.64 -1.57 -3.74
C GLY A 94 -10.17 -1.20 -3.90
N LEU A 95 -9.65 -0.30 -3.07
CA LEU A 95 -8.30 0.24 -3.20
C LEU A 95 -7.41 -0.16 -2.03
N PHE A 96 -6.11 -0.16 -2.27
CA PHE A 96 -5.08 -0.22 -1.23
C PHE A 96 -3.89 0.67 -1.55
N LEU A 97 -3.23 1.16 -0.51
CA LEU A 97 -1.91 1.75 -0.60
C LEU A 97 -0.86 0.64 -0.55
N TYR A 98 0.10 0.69 -1.46
CA TYR A 98 1.32 -0.11 -1.44
C TYR A 98 2.51 0.80 -1.17
N LEU A 99 3.35 0.43 -0.20
CA LEU A 99 4.53 1.16 0.20
C LEU A 99 5.73 0.22 0.28
N ALA A 100 6.77 0.51 -0.51
CA ALA A 100 8.07 -0.14 -0.42
C ALA A 100 9.04 0.73 0.39
N LEU A 101 9.76 0.10 1.32
CA LEU A 101 10.64 0.75 2.28
C LEU A 101 12.01 0.08 2.29
N ASP A 102 13.07 0.88 2.42
CA ASP A 102 14.42 0.40 2.73
C ASP A 102 14.47 -0.10 4.18
N ARG A 103 14.85 -1.37 4.37
CA ARG A 103 14.84 -2.03 5.68
C ARG A 103 15.78 -1.41 6.70
N ASN A 104 16.90 -0.82 6.25
CA ASN A 104 17.92 -0.26 7.13
C ASN A 104 17.58 1.17 7.57
N ARG A 105 16.70 1.85 6.83
CA ARG A 105 16.32 3.24 7.11
C ARG A 105 14.92 3.38 7.71
N ALA A 106 14.01 2.47 7.38
CA ALA A 106 12.60 2.63 7.72
C ALA A 106 12.29 2.34 9.19
N ASN A 107 11.41 3.18 9.76
CA ASN A 107 10.73 2.92 11.03
C ASN A 107 9.31 2.41 10.76
N LEU A 108 9.09 1.10 10.95
CA LEU A 108 7.80 0.46 10.65
C LEU A 108 6.62 1.01 11.46
N ALA A 109 6.84 1.36 12.74
CA ALA A 109 5.79 1.90 13.58
C ALA A 109 5.32 3.27 13.05
N MET A 110 6.28 4.12 12.70
CA MET A 110 5.99 5.41 12.07
C MET A 110 5.37 5.26 10.68
N ALA A 111 5.87 4.33 9.87
CA ALA A 111 5.33 4.08 8.53
C ALA A 111 3.84 3.67 8.59
N ARG A 112 3.49 2.73 9.47
CA ARG A 112 2.10 2.30 9.67
C ARG A 112 1.23 3.44 10.20
N HIS A 113 1.74 4.22 11.15
CA HIS A 113 1.00 5.36 11.70
C HIS A 113 0.68 6.41 10.62
N GLN A 114 1.68 6.78 9.80
CA GLN A 114 1.48 7.76 8.73
C GLN A 114 0.60 7.22 7.60
N LEU A 115 0.77 5.96 7.19
CA LEU A 115 -0.11 5.33 6.21
C LEU A 115 -1.57 5.31 6.68
N LYS A 116 -1.82 5.03 7.96
CA LYS A 116 -3.17 5.09 8.54
C LYS A 116 -3.76 6.49 8.50
N LYS A 117 -2.94 7.51 8.80
CA LYS A 117 -3.38 8.90 8.73
C LYS A 117 -3.74 9.28 7.28
N VAL A 118 -2.86 9.03 6.32
CA VAL A 118 -3.09 9.38 4.92
C VAL A 118 -4.29 8.62 4.35
N GLU A 119 -4.43 7.33 4.66
CA GLU A 119 -5.59 6.52 4.25
C GLU A 119 -6.92 7.09 4.75
N ALA A 120 -6.97 7.63 5.96
CA ALA A 120 -8.18 8.24 6.52
C ALA A 120 -8.53 9.59 5.87
N GLU A 121 -7.55 10.31 5.35
CA GLU A 121 -7.70 11.63 4.72
C GLU A 121 -7.90 11.54 3.19
N LEU A 122 -7.64 10.37 2.60
CA LEU A 122 -7.68 10.17 1.16
C LEU A 122 -9.12 10.03 0.64
N GLU A 123 -9.60 11.08 -0.01
CA GLU A 123 -10.83 11.08 -0.80
C GLU A 123 -10.52 10.77 -2.26
N VAL A 124 -11.07 9.65 -2.77
CA VAL A 124 -10.90 9.17 -4.16
C VAL A 124 -12.20 9.32 -4.95
#